data_AF-A0A3P3QXP3-F1
#
_entry.id   AF-A0A3P3QXP3-F1
#
_cell.length_a   1.000
_cell.length_b   1.000
_cell.length_c   1.000
_cell.angle_alpha   90.00
_cell.angle_beta   90.00
_cell.angle_gamma   90.00
#
_symmetry.space_group_name_H-M   'P 1'
#
loop_
_entity.id
_entity.type
_entity.pdbx_description
1 polymer ?
#
loop_
_entity_poly.entity_id
_entity_poly.type
_entity_poly.pdbx_seq_one_letter_code
_entity_poly.pdbx_strand_id
1 'polypeptide(L)'
;MAQHISVRVAWHDHGWDGTVCQNPGDNNSCLRLKNISENRDDTFEKSVCGQCMTYNEEKLPCIAESSAFMSNCDLVRTTVHPYKQSNKSSHGHFLPTDIVYPAYSFVTKPFAWMMLKNIDKK
;
A
#
# COMPACT_ATOMS: atom_id res chain seq x y z
N MET A 1 -10.55 -28.08 -10.33
CA MET A 1 -10.87 -26.94 -11.21
C MET A 1 -10.02 -25.77 -10.75
N ALA A 2 -9.17 -25.20 -11.62
CA ALA A 2 -8.30 -24.09 -11.23
C ALA A 2 -9.13 -22.80 -11.08
N GLN A 3 -8.95 -22.08 -9.97
CA GLN A 3 -9.52 -20.74 -9.79
C GLN A 3 -8.44 -19.71 -10.05
N HIS A 4 -8.73 -18.72 -10.89
CA HIS A 4 -7.82 -17.63 -11.19
C HIS A 4 -8.14 -16.42 -10.29
N ILE A 5 -7.13 -15.89 -9.60
CA ILE A 5 -7.26 -14.67 -8.81
C ILE A 5 -6.52 -13.55 -9.54
N SER A 6 -7.24 -12.50 -9.90
CA SER A 6 -6.64 -11.27 -10.43
C SER A 6 -6.51 -10.25 -9.31
N VAL A 7 -5.31 -9.70 -9.14
CA VAL A 7 -5.01 -8.69 -8.12
C VAL A 7 -4.53 -7.42 -8.80
N ARG A 8 -4.95 -6.27 -8.28
CA ARG A 8 -4.46 -4.96 -8.73
C ARG A 8 -3.39 -4.47 -7.76
N VAL A 9 -2.26 -4.04 -8.31
CA VAL A 9 -1.13 -3.48 -7.56
C VAL A 9 -0.80 -2.09 -8.09
N ALA A 10 -0.17 -1.25 -7.28
CA ALA A 10 0.36 0.02 -7.75
C ALA A 10 1.40 -0.19 -8.86
N TRP A 11 1.40 0.67 -9.88
CA TRP A 11 2.40 0.61 -10.94
C TRP A 11 3.79 0.96 -10.40
N HIS A 12 4.82 0.27 -10.91
CA HIS A 12 6.21 0.41 -10.50
C HIS A 12 7.12 0.30 -11.73
N ASP A 13 8.14 1.15 -11.86
CA ASP A 13 9.10 1.12 -12.98
C ASP A 13 10.34 0.23 -12.70
N HIS A 14 10.51 -0.22 -11.46
CA HIS A 14 11.64 -1.05 -11.02
C HIS A 14 11.21 -2.44 -10.55
N GLY A 15 10.18 -3.02 -11.19
CA GLY A 15 9.85 -4.45 -11.01
C GLY A 15 9.28 -4.87 -9.64
N TRP A 16 8.76 -3.95 -8.84
CA TRP A 16 8.14 -4.20 -7.52
C TRP A 16 9.07 -4.85 -6.49
N ASP A 17 10.38 -4.77 -6.69
CA ASP A 17 11.43 -5.51 -5.98
C ASP A 17 11.74 -5.01 -4.54
N GLY A 18 10.88 -4.15 -3.98
CA GLY A 18 11.11 -3.55 -2.66
C GLY A 18 12.04 -2.34 -2.66
N THR A 19 12.31 -1.75 -3.83
CA THR A 19 13.00 -0.46 -3.96
C THR A 19 12.06 0.64 -4.45
N VAL A 20 12.41 1.90 -4.22
CA VAL A 20 11.70 3.05 -4.77
C VAL A 20 11.87 3.09 -6.29
N CYS A 21 10.83 3.53 -7.01
CA CYS A 21 10.88 3.73 -8.45
C CYS A 21 12.16 4.49 -8.90
N GLN A 22 12.61 4.24 -10.12
CA GLN A 22 13.76 4.95 -10.72
C GLN A 22 13.39 6.40 -11.03
N ASN A 23 12.16 6.65 -11.49
CA ASN A 23 11.64 7.98 -11.78
C ASN A 23 10.28 8.21 -11.06
N PRO A 24 10.26 8.32 -9.72
CA PRO A 24 9.01 8.36 -8.95
C PRO A 24 8.15 9.58 -9.28
N GLY A 25 8.76 10.73 -9.59
CA GLY A 25 8.05 11.95 -9.97
C GLY A 25 7.29 11.86 -11.29
N ASP A 26 7.75 11.01 -12.22
CA ASP A 26 7.13 10.86 -13.54
C ASP A 26 6.05 9.77 -13.55
N ASN A 27 5.96 8.98 -12.47
CA ASN A 27 4.94 7.98 -12.27
C ASN A 27 3.58 8.64 -11.97
N ASN A 28 2.90 9.11 -13.01
CA ASN A 28 1.53 9.64 -12.89
C ASN A 28 0.49 8.53 -12.73
N SER A 29 0.83 7.29 -13.09
CA SER A 29 -0.05 6.13 -12.96
C SER A 29 -0.41 5.86 -11.49
N CYS A 30 0.55 5.99 -10.57
CA CYS A 30 0.30 5.75 -9.15
C CYS A 30 -0.62 6.81 -8.50
N LEU A 31 -0.73 8.01 -9.08
CA LEU A 31 -1.64 9.07 -8.61
C LEU A 31 -3.13 8.72 -8.79
N ARG A 32 -3.46 7.66 -9.51
CA ARG A 32 -4.84 7.13 -9.56
C ARG A 32 -5.28 6.51 -8.23
N LEU A 33 -4.34 6.12 -7.38
CA LEU A 33 -4.60 5.55 -6.06
C LEU A 33 -4.64 6.68 -5.03
N LYS A 34 -5.79 6.85 -4.39
CA LYS A 34 -6.07 7.94 -3.45
C LYS A 34 -4.99 8.09 -2.36
N ASN A 35 -4.57 6.98 -1.76
CA ASN A 35 -3.55 6.98 -0.73
C ASN A 35 -2.20 7.53 -1.22
N ILE A 36 -1.80 7.21 -2.46
CA ILE A 36 -0.56 7.72 -3.05
C ILE A 36 -0.75 9.18 -3.45
N SER A 37 -1.87 9.55 -4.09
CA SER A 37 -2.11 10.94 -4.51
C SER A 37 -2.13 11.94 -3.36
N GLU A 38 -2.61 11.54 -2.18
CA GLU A 38 -2.72 12.43 -1.02
C GLU A 38 -1.44 12.50 -0.19
N ASN A 39 -0.62 11.43 -0.16
CA ASN A 39 0.48 11.29 0.79
C ASN A 39 1.87 11.18 0.14
N ARG A 40 1.98 11.16 -1.19
CA ARG A 40 3.28 11.08 -1.88
C ARG A 40 4.07 12.37 -1.68
N ASP A 41 5.33 12.23 -1.30
CA ASP A 41 6.30 13.33 -1.26
C ASP A 41 7.30 13.18 -2.42
N ASP A 42 7.08 13.96 -3.49
CA ASP A 42 7.91 13.91 -4.69
C ASP A 42 9.37 14.30 -4.40
N THR A 43 9.62 15.18 -3.43
CA THR A 43 10.99 15.60 -3.09
C THR A 43 11.73 14.50 -2.35
N PHE A 44 11.05 13.86 -1.40
CA PHE A 44 11.60 12.72 -0.68
C PHE A 44 11.81 11.51 -1.60
N GLU A 45 10.80 11.08 -2.35
CA GLU A 45 10.91 9.90 -3.22
C GLU A 45 12.00 10.06 -4.28
N LYS A 46 12.17 11.26 -4.84
CA LYS A 46 13.30 11.54 -5.75
C LYS A 46 14.67 11.43 -5.07
N SER A 47 14.77 11.78 -3.78
CA SER A 47 16.04 11.69 -3.04
C SER A 47 16.46 10.25 -2.72
N VAL A 48 15.51 9.31 -2.73
CA VAL A 48 15.74 7.88 -2.44
C VAL A 48 15.43 6.98 -3.64
N CYS A 49 15.41 7.52 -4.86
CA CYS A 49 15.08 6.74 -6.06
C CYS A 49 16.03 5.55 -6.24
N GLY A 50 15.48 4.39 -6.63
CA GLY A 50 16.23 3.14 -6.77
C GLY A 50 16.78 2.55 -5.46
N GLN A 51 16.56 3.19 -4.30
CA GLN A 51 17.01 2.68 -3.01
C GLN A 51 15.98 1.75 -2.40
N CYS A 52 16.42 0.89 -1.48
CA CYS A 52 15.53 0.00 -0.74
C CYS A 52 14.49 0.78 0.07
N MET A 53 13.24 0.30 0.05
CA MET A 53 12.14 0.90 0.82
C MET A 53 12.26 0.66 2.32
N THR A 54 13.09 -0.29 2.76
CA THR A 54 13.34 -0.56 4.17
C THR A 54 13.79 0.70 4.90
N TYR A 55 13.31 0.88 6.13
CA TYR A 55 13.49 2.06 6.98
C TYR A 55 12.74 3.33 6.52
N ASN A 56 12.07 3.29 5.37
CA ASN A 56 11.28 4.38 4.80
C ASN A 56 9.78 4.03 4.69
N GLU A 57 9.33 2.98 5.37
CA GLU A 57 8.01 2.37 5.18
C GLU A 57 6.86 3.34 5.50
N GLU A 58 7.06 4.20 6.50
CA GLU A 58 6.08 5.21 6.91
C GLU A 58 5.96 6.37 5.90
N LYS A 59 7.02 6.67 5.16
CA LYS A 59 7.07 7.78 4.19
C LYS A 59 6.64 7.38 2.79
N LEU A 60 6.59 6.09 2.50
CA LEU A 60 6.29 5.55 1.17
C LEU A 60 4.86 5.02 1.13
N PRO A 61 3.87 5.82 0.66
CA PRO A 61 2.47 5.40 0.69
C PRO A 61 2.21 4.18 -0.20
N CYS A 62 3.01 3.99 -1.24
CA CYS A 62 2.90 2.92 -2.23
C CYS A 62 3.01 1.49 -1.64
N ILE A 63 3.71 1.31 -0.50
CA ILE A 63 3.81 0.01 0.18
C ILE A 63 2.43 -0.53 0.58
N ALA A 64 1.55 0.33 1.09
CA ALA A 64 0.19 -0.05 1.46
C ALA A 64 -0.73 -0.31 0.25
N GLU A 65 -0.25 -0.04 -0.95
CA GLU A 65 -0.87 -0.36 -2.24
C GLU A 65 -0.16 -1.51 -2.97
N SER A 66 0.58 -2.33 -2.23
CA SER A 66 1.29 -3.54 -2.72
C SER A 66 2.33 -3.25 -3.81
N SER A 67 3.02 -2.11 -3.75
CA SER A 67 4.08 -1.77 -4.71
C SER A 67 5.39 -2.57 -4.54
N ALA A 68 5.54 -3.33 -3.45
CA ALA A 68 6.77 -4.01 -3.07
C ALA A 68 6.63 -5.54 -3.02
N PHE A 69 5.69 -6.11 -3.77
CA PHE A 69 5.35 -7.54 -3.62
C PHE A 69 6.41 -8.52 -4.11
N MET A 70 7.37 -8.06 -4.89
CA MET A 70 8.53 -8.84 -5.33
C MET A 70 9.75 -8.61 -4.43
N SER A 71 9.60 -7.86 -3.33
CA SER A 71 10.64 -7.64 -2.32
C SER A 71 11.14 -8.97 -1.78
N ASN A 72 12.46 -9.10 -1.64
CA ASN A 72 13.09 -10.23 -0.96
C ASN A 72 13.24 -10.03 0.56
N CYS A 73 12.86 -8.85 1.07
CA CYS A 73 12.83 -8.53 2.50
C CYS A 73 11.39 -8.30 2.97
N ASP A 74 11.18 -8.50 4.27
CA ASP A 74 9.96 -8.07 4.95
C ASP A 74 9.95 -6.53 5.07
N LEU A 75 8.78 -5.94 4.86
CA LEU A 75 8.52 -4.53 5.16
C LEU A 75 7.49 -4.45 6.28
N VAL A 76 7.63 -3.47 7.17
CA VAL A 76 6.68 -3.28 8.28
C VAL A 76 6.18 -1.86 8.27
N ARG A 77 4.86 -1.70 8.36
CA ARG A 77 4.24 -0.38 8.45
C ARG A 77 3.23 -0.33 9.58
N THR A 78 3.31 0.72 10.38
CA THR A 78 2.39 0.98 11.47
C THR A 78 1.12 1.61 10.90
N THR A 79 -0.03 1.05 11.23
CA THR A 79 -1.32 1.61 10.84
C THR A 79 -2.13 2.03 12.06
N VAL A 80 -2.78 3.18 11.94
CA VAL A 80 -3.72 3.67 12.94
C VAL A 80 -5.13 3.52 12.38
N HIS A 81 -6.02 2.93 13.17
CA HIS A 81 -7.39 2.73 12.74
C HIS A 81 -8.06 4.07 12.37
N PRO A 82 -8.68 4.21 11.18
CA PRO A 82 -9.15 5.49 10.66
C PRO A 82 -10.19 6.15 11.58
N TYR A 83 -11.00 5.36 12.29
CA TYR A 83 -12.02 5.87 13.19
C TYR A 83 -11.54 6.19 14.62
N LYS A 84 -10.26 5.93 14.94
CA LYS A 84 -9.72 6.22 16.26
C LYS A 84 -9.83 7.72 16.60
N GLN A 85 -9.58 8.58 15.62
CA GLN A 85 -9.66 10.04 15.79
C GLN A 85 -11.10 10.55 15.71
N SER A 86 -11.94 9.97 14.85
CA SER A 86 -13.30 10.46 14.59
C SER A 86 -14.33 10.01 15.65
N ASN A 87 -14.13 8.87 16.31
CA ASN A 87 -15.03 8.40 17.36
C ASN A 87 -14.28 7.74 18.53
N LYS A 88 -13.85 8.59 19.47
CA LYS A 88 -13.08 8.15 20.66
C LYS A 88 -13.85 7.18 21.56
N SER A 89 -15.18 7.30 21.64
CA SER A 89 -16.01 6.46 22.51
C SER A 89 -15.99 5.00 22.07
N SER A 90 -16.15 4.74 20.78
CA SER A 90 -16.19 3.37 20.24
C SER A 90 -14.83 2.85 19.80
N HIS A 91 -13.96 3.69 19.21
CA HIS A 91 -12.72 3.24 18.55
C HIS A 91 -11.45 3.82 19.18
N GLY A 92 -11.56 4.62 20.25
CA GLY A 92 -10.40 5.28 20.87
C GLY A 92 -9.40 4.31 21.50
N HIS A 93 -9.87 3.12 21.91
CA HIS A 93 -9.06 2.08 22.52
C HIS A 93 -8.18 1.30 21.54
N PHE A 94 -8.39 1.46 20.23
CA PHE A 94 -7.58 0.78 19.22
C PHE A 94 -6.14 1.28 19.23
N LEU A 95 -5.19 0.37 19.43
CA LEU A 95 -3.77 0.66 19.41
C LEU A 95 -3.27 0.71 17.96
N PRO A 96 -2.17 1.45 17.69
CA PRO A 96 -1.45 1.30 16.42
C PRO A 96 -1.11 -0.17 16.20
N THR A 97 -1.23 -0.62 14.95
CA THR A 97 -1.04 -2.03 14.57
C THR A 97 0.00 -2.12 13.47
N ASP A 98 1.02 -2.93 13.70
CA ASP A 98 2.04 -3.22 12.71
C ASP A 98 1.50 -4.19 11.67
N ILE A 99 1.55 -3.78 10.42
CA ILE A 99 1.27 -4.64 9.27
C ILE A 99 2.61 -5.08 8.71
N VAL A 100 2.86 -6.37 8.79
CA VAL A 100 4.01 -7.02 8.14
C VAL A 100 3.63 -7.37 6.71
N TYR A 101 4.48 -6.99 5.77
CA TYR A 101 4.45 -7.38 4.36
C TYR A 101 5.63 -8.34 4.15
N PRO A 102 5.41 -9.66 4.29
CA PRO A 102 6.48 -10.63 4.10
C PRO A 102 7.16 -10.54 2.73
N ALA A 103 8.40 -11.02 2.63
CA ALA A 103 9.07 -11.20 1.36
C ALA A 103 8.19 -11.99 0.37
N TYR A 104 8.20 -11.56 -0.90
CA TYR A 104 7.44 -12.13 -2.01
C TYR A 104 5.92 -12.23 -1.75
N SER A 105 5.35 -11.23 -1.06
CA SER A 105 3.93 -11.21 -0.71
C SER A 105 3.26 -9.87 -0.97
N PHE A 106 1.93 -9.87 -1.06
CA PHE A 106 1.11 -8.68 -1.15
C PHE A 106 -0.14 -8.80 -0.27
N VAL A 107 -0.67 -7.65 0.15
CA VAL A 107 -1.92 -7.59 0.92
C VAL A 107 -3.05 -7.30 -0.04
N THR A 108 -4.04 -8.21 -0.09
CA THR A 108 -5.23 -8.01 -0.91
C THR A 108 -6.34 -7.34 -0.12
N LYS A 109 -7.00 -6.35 -0.75
CA LYS A 109 -8.23 -5.75 -0.24
C LYS A 109 -9.38 -6.28 -1.10
N PRO A 110 -10.26 -7.14 -0.56
CA PRO A 110 -11.31 -7.76 -1.36
C PRO A 110 -12.37 -6.71 -1.70
N PHE A 111 -12.46 -6.32 -2.96
CA PHE A 111 -13.30 -5.18 -3.38
C PHE A 111 -14.70 -5.57 -3.88
N ALA A 112 -14.90 -6.84 -4.26
CA ALA A 112 -16.12 -7.26 -4.96
C ALA A 112 -17.39 -7.07 -4.12
N TRP A 113 -17.37 -7.47 -2.84
CA TRP A 113 -18.50 -7.34 -1.91
C TRP A 113 -18.65 -5.93 -1.34
N MET A 114 -17.60 -5.11 -1.41
CA MET A 114 -17.66 -3.68 -1.06
C MET A 114 -18.32 -2.83 -2.15
N MET A 115 -18.57 -3.38 -3.35
CA MET A 115 -19.31 -2.66 -4.39
C MET A 115 -20.79 -2.64 -4.04
N LEU A 116 -21.41 -1.44 -4.05
CA LEU A 116 -22.82 -1.24 -3.69
C LEU A 116 -23.77 -2.23 -4.40
N LYS A 117 -23.50 -2.56 -5.66
CA LYS A 117 -24.28 -3.50 -6.48
C LYS A 117 -24.21 -4.97 -6.04
N ASN A 118 -23.29 -5.31 -5.14
CA ASN A 118 -22.98 -6.67 -4.72
C ASN A 118 -23.25 -6.91 -3.22
N ILE A 119 -23.72 -5.90 -2.46
CA ILE A 119 -24.01 -6.04 -1.03
C ILE A 119 -25.02 -7.16 -0.73
N ASP A 120 -26.03 -7.33 -1.59
CA ASP A 120 -27.08 -8.35 -1.40
C ASP A 120 -26.84 -9.64 -2.18
N LYS A 121 -25.74 -9.73 -2.95
CA LYS A 121 -25.40 -10.93 -3.72
C LYS A 121 -24.73 -11.94 -2.81
N LYS A 122 -25.53 -12.88 -2.32
CA LYS A 122 -25.07 -14.09 -1.64
C LYS A 122 -24.35 -15.05 -2.59
#